data_AF-A0A2K3MIL0-F1
#
_entry.id   AF-A0A2K3MIL0-F1
#
_cell.length_a   1.000
_cell.length_b   1.000
_cell.length_c   1.000
_cell.angle_alpha   90.00
_cell.angle_beta   90.00
_cell.angle_gamma   90.00
#
_symmetry.space_group_name_H-M   'P 1'
#
loop_
_entity.id
_entity.type
_entity.pdbx_description
1 polymer ?
#
loop_
_entity_poly.entity_id
_entity_poly.type
_entity_poly.pdbx_seq_one_letter_code
_entity_poly.pdbx_strand_id
1 'polypeptide(L)'
;MKKHKSSKDPSIAYADHVHRKLFVHDLSLNTTSQSLCNAFKVYGEIEDGNVIVYENTQKSRGFGYILYKDVKSAQKALSVPSKLIDGRQTLCMLARDEGKSKTSDTSLRRLYIGNLSPEVTDGMLHDYVGSLVEAAKEAIADLHRSTFK
;
A
#
# COMPACT_ATOMS: atom_id res chain seq x y z
N MET A 1 -18.61 14.38 -34.14
CA MET A 1 -17.35 15.08 -33.80
C MET A 1 -17.43 15.58 -32.36
N LYS A 2 -16.70 14.96 -31.42
CA LYS A 2 -16.42 15.56 -30.10
C LYS A 2 -14.94 15.35 -29.83
N LYS A 3 -14.13 16.35 -30.18
CA LYS A 3 -12.71 16.38 -29.82
C LYS A 3 -12.65 16.58 -28.31
N HIS A 4 -12.30 15.54 -27.55
CA HIS A 4 -11.93 15.68 -26.15
C HIS A 4 -10.59 16.44 -26.11
N LYS A 5 -10.67 17.71 -25.70
CA LYS A 5 -9.53 18.60 -25.54
C LYS A 5 -8.81 18.18 -24.25
N SER A 6 -7.65 17.55 -24.40
CA SER A 6 -6.73 17.23 -23.29
C SER A 6 -6.22 18.54 -22.70
N SER A 7 -6.78 18.94 -21.56
CA SER A 7 -6.25 20.00 -20.71
C SER A 7 -5.03 19.46 -19.96
N LYS A 8 -3.83 19.79 -20.45
CA LYS A 8 -2.54 19.51 -19.78
C LYS A 8 -2.34 20.49 -18.61
N ASP A 9 -3.19 20.39 -17.60
CA ASP A 9 -2.91 21.00 -16.30
C ASP A 9 -2.12 19.98 -15.47
N PRO A 10 -0.83 20.22 -15.15
CA PRO A 10 0.03 19.24 -14.47
C PRO A 10 -0.51 18.86 -13.08
N SER A 11 -1.32 19.72 -12.46
CA SER A 11 -1.97 19.46 -11.17
C SER A 11 -3.01 18.32 -11.24
N ILE A 12 -3.76 18.24 -12.34
CA ILE A 12 -4.80 17.22 -12.55
C ILE A 12 -4.15 15.88 -12.91
N ALA A 13 -3.11 15.90 -13.75
CA ALA A 13 -2.34 14.70 -14.07
C ALA A 13 -1.65 14.13 -12.82
N TYR A 14 -1.11 14.98 -11.94
CA TYR A 14 -0.48 14.55 -10.70
C TYR A 14 -1.46 13.87 -9.74
N ALA A 15 -2.63 14.48 -9.51
CA ALA A 15 -3.66 13.90 -8.65
C ALA A 15 -4.15 12.54 -9.16
N ASP A 16 -4.28 12.40 -10.49
CA ASP A 16 -4.68 11.14 -11.11
C ASP A 16 -3.61 10.04 -10.95
N HIS A 17 -2.32 10.38 -10.99
CA HIS A 17 -1.23 9.41 -10.77
C HIS A 17 -1.26 8.82 -9.35
N VAL A 18 -1.61 9.60 -8.33
CA VAL A 18 -1.68 9.12 -6.94
C VAL A 18 -2.76 8.05 -6.77
N HIS A 19 -3.88 8.16 -7.49
CA HIS A 19 -4.98 7.19 -7.43
C HIS A 19 -4.82 5.98 -8.35
N ARG A 20 -3.82 6.01 -9.25
CA ARG A 20 -3.52 4.93 -10.20
C ARG A 20 -2.26 4.13 -9.84
N LYS A 21 -1.43 4.63 -8.93
CA LYS A 21 -0.17 4.01 -8.53
C LYS A 21 -0.34 3.12 -7.31
N LEU A 22 0.09 1.87 -7.44
CA LEU A 22 0.13 0.88 -6.37
C LEU A 22 1.56 0.65 -5.92
N PHE A 23 1.74 0.49 -4.62
CA PHE A 23 2.93 -0.09 -3.99
C PHE A 23 2.68 -1.58 -3.75
N VAL A 24 3.64 -2.42 -4.10
CA VAL A 24 3.57 -3.88 -3.93
C VAL A 24 4.74 -4.32 -3.05
N HIS A 25 4.44 -4.90 -1.90
CA HIS A 25 5.43 -5.39 -0.93
C HIS A 25 5.46 -6.92 -0.85
N ASP A 26 6.48 -7.43 -0.17
CA ASP A 26 6.75 -8.87 -0.03
C ASP A 26 6.93 -9.60 -1.35
N LEU A 27 7.54 -8.94 -2.34
CA LEU A 27 7.94 -9.61 -3.56
C LEU A 27 9.06 -10.62 -3.28
N SER A 28 9.10 -11.69 -4.06
CA SER A 28 10.26 -12.57 -4.06
C SER A 28 11.49 -11.81 -4.52
N LEU A 29 12.67 -12.15 -4.02
CA LEU A 29 13.93 -11.55 -4.49
C LEU A 29 14.19 -11.88 -5.98
N ASN A 30 13.53 -12.93 -6.49
CA ASN A 30 13.58 -13.34 -7.89
C ASN A 30 12.49 -12.67 -8.75
N THR A 31 11.55 -11.93 -8.15
CA THR A 31 10.51 -11.24 -8.90
C THR A 31 11.11 -10.13 -9.75
N THR A 32 10.74 -10.12 -11.03
CA THR A 32 11.19 -9.14 -12.01
C THR A 32 10.07 -8.16 -12.30
N SER A 33 10.40 -6.98 -12.84
CA SER A 33 9.37 -6.03 -13.33
C SER A 33 8.42 -6.70 -14.32
N GLN A 34 8.92 -7.64 -15.13
CA GLN A 34 8.10 -8.40 -16.08
C GLN A 34 7.13 -9.38 -15.39
N SER A 35 7.58 -10.15 -14.39
CA SER A 35 6.69 -11.08 -13.67
C SER A 35 5.67 -10.32 -12.82
N LEU A 36 6.08 -9.18 -12.24
CA LEU A 36 5.19 -8.24 -11.56
C LEU A 36 4.09 -7.73 -12.51
N CYS A 37 4.45 -7.14 -13.66
CA CYS A 37 3.48 -6.65 -14.64
C CYS A 37 2.56 -7.76 -15.15
N ASN A 38 3.09 -8.96 -15.40
CA ASN A 38 2.30 -10.11 -15.81
C ASN A 38 1.25 -10.53 -14.78
N ALA A 39 1.55 -10.42 -13.49
CA ALA A 39 0.60 -10.72 -12.41
C ALA A 39 -0.50 -9.64 -12.29
N PHE A 40 -0.21 -8.40 -12.65
CA PHE A 40 -1.12 -7.27 -12.47
C PHE A 40 -1.91 -6.87 -13.73
N LYS A 41 -1.52 -7.33 -14.93
CA LYS A 41 -2.20 -7.00 -16.20
C LYS A 41 -3.66 -7.46 -16.28
N VAL A 42 -4.04 -8.46 -15.48
CA VAL A 42 -5.42 -8.99 -15.45
C VAL A 42 -6.43 -7.95 -14.91
N TYR A 43 -5.97 -6.98 -14.12
CA TYR A 43 -6.84 -5.96 -13.53
C TYR A 43 -7.04 -4.73 -14.44
N GLY A 44 -6.16 -4.56 -15.45
CA GLY A 44 -6.26 -3.51 -16.45
C GLY A 44 -4.92 -3.18 -17.11
N GLU A 45 -4.94 -2.20 -18.01
CA GLU A 45 -3.75 -1.78 -18.76
C GLU A 45 -2.76 -1.04 -17.86
N ILE A 46 -1.52 -1.50 -17.86
CA ILE A 46 -0.42 -0.95 -17.06
C ILE A 46 0.27 0.15 -17.88
N GLU A 47 0.44 1.33 -17.29
CA GLU A 47 1.21 2.44 -17.84
C GLU A 47 2.70 2.25 -17.57
N ASP A 48 3.05 1.88 -16.33
CA ASP A 48 4.42 1.60 -15.91
C ASP A 48 4.44 0.57 -14.77
N GLY A 49 5.52 -0.20 -14.66
CA GLY A 49 5.67 -1.18 -13.59
C GLY A 49 7.11 -1.60 -13.38
N ASN A 50 7.59 -1.48 -12.15
CA ASN A 50 9.00 -1.67 -11.82
C ASN A 50 9.21 -2.32 -10.45
N VAL A 51 10.12 -3.30 -10.38
CA VAL A 51 10.69 -3.79 -9.14
C VAL A 51 11.85 -2.89 -8.73
N ILE A 52 11.89 -2.48 -7.47
CA ILE A 52 12.97 -1.65 -6.95
C ILE A 52 14.16 -2.54 -6.62
N VAL A 53 15.33 -2.16 -7.13
CA VAL A 53 16.59 -2.87 -6.92
C VAL A 53 17.59 -2.01 -6.17
N TYR A 54 18.62 -2.63 -5.59
CA TYR A 54 19.80 -1.90 -5.12
C TYR A 54 20.68 -1.51 -6.31
N GLU A 55 21.13 -0.26 -6.36
CA GLU A 55 21.88 0.27 -7.50
C GLU A 55 23.20 -0.46 -7.73
N ASN A 56 23.90 -0.82 -6.65
CA ASN A 56 25.20 -1.49 -6.69
C ASN A 56 25.11 -2.96 -7.11
N THR A 57 24.12 -3.71 -6.61
CA THR A 57 24.02 -5.17 -6.81
C THR A 57 22.97 -5.59 -7.83
N GLN A 58 22.11 -4.66 -8.25
CA GLN A 58 20.92 -4.90 -9.07
C GLN A 58 19.98 -5.97 -8.50
N LYS A 59 20.10 -6.29 -7.20
CA LYS A 59 19.22 -7.23 -6.50
C LYS A 59 17.93 -6.54 -6.10
N SER A 60 16.82 -7.26 -6.22
CA SER A 60 15.51 -6.83 -5.75
C SER A 60 15.54 -6.45 -4.27
N ARG A 61 14.87 -5.34 -3.93
CA ARG A 61 14.61 -4.93 -2.54
C ARG A 61 13.35 -5.58 -1.96
N GLY A 62 12.68 -6.46 -2.71
CA GLY A 62 11.47 -7.15 -2.28
C GLY A 62 10.20 -6.29 -2.39
N PHE A 63 10.23 -5.20 -3.16
CA PHE A 63 9.06 -4.38 -3.42
C PHE A 63 9.12 -3.70 -4.79
N GLY A 64 7.99 -3.21 -5.26
CA GLY A 64 7.85 -2.55 -6.55
C GLY A 64 6.62 -1.66 -6.63
N TYR A 65 6.43 -1.05 -7.79
CA TYR A 65 5.27 -0.23 -8.10
C TYR A 65 4.58 -0.68 -9.39
N ILE A 66 3.28 -0.43 -9.46
CA ILE A 66 2.45 -0.56 -10.66
C ILE A 66 1.69 0.75 -10.83
N LEU A 67 1.83 1.40 -11.98
CA LEU A 67 0.99 2.52 -12.39
C LEU A 67 0.02 2.02 -13.47
N TYR A 68 -1.28 2.09 -13.18
CA TYR A 68 -2.31 1.76 -14.17
C TYR A 68 -2.62 2.95 -15.08
N LYS A 69 -3.13 2.68 -16.29
CA LYS A 69 -3.71 3.71 -17.15
C LYS A 69 -5.03 4.29 -16.61
N ASP A 70 -5.75 3.54 -15.78
CA ASP A 70 -7.04 3.98 -15.23
C ASP A 70 -7.17 3.69 -13.72
N VAL A 71 -7.85 4.58 -12.99
CA VAL A 71 -8.14 4.43 -11.54
C VAL A 71 -8.96 3.16 -11.27
N LYS A 72 -9.88 2.81 -12.17
CA LYS A 72 -10.70 1.59 -12.05
C LYS A 72 -9.85 0.32 -12.01
N SER A 73 -8.74 0.30 -12.74
CA SER A 73 -7.82 -0.85 -12.77
C SER A 73 -7.07 -0.98 -11.45
N ALA A 74 -6.63 0.15 -10.87
CA ALA A 74 -6.04 0.19 -9.54
C ALA A 74 -7.03 -0.30 -8.47
N GLN A 75 -8.28 0.16 -8.49
CA GLN A 75 -9.33 -0.28 -7.57
C GLN A 75 -9.62 -1.79 -7.68
N LYS A 76 -9.67 -2.34 -8.90
CA LYS A 76 -9.81 -3.79 -9.11
C LYS A 76 -8.63 -4.58 -8.55
N ALA A 77 -7.41 -4.09 -8.74
CA ALA A 77 -6.24 -4.75 -8.16
C ALA A 77 -6.26 -4.68 -6.62
N LEU A 78 -6.82 -3.62 -6.03
CA LEU A 78 -6.93 -3.44 -4.59
C LEU A 78 -8.11 -4.18 -3.94
N SER A 79 -9.09 -4.67 -4.70
CA SER A 79 -10.18 -5.49 -4.13
C SER A 79 -9.69 -6.83 -3.60
N VAL A 80 -8.58 -7.34 -4.16
CA VAL A 80 -7.84 -8.50 -3.66
C VAL A 80 -6.39 -8.08 -3.40
N PRO A 81 -6.11 -7.45 -2.23
CA PRO A 81 -4.79 -6.88 -1.96
C PRO A 81 -3.65 -7.91 -1.97
N SER A 82 -3.92 -9.14 -1.56
CA SER A 82 -2.91 -10.20 -1.50
C SER A 82 -2.87 -11.03 -2.78
N LYS A 83 -1.67 -11.25 -3.33
CA LYS A 83 -1.47 -11.97 -4.60
C LYS A 83 -0.27 -12.91 -4.49
N LEU A 84 -0.38 -14.11 -5.06
CA LEU A 84 0.75 -15.04 -5.15
C LEU A 84 1.56 -14.71 -6.40
N ILE A 85 2.82 -14.30 -6.24
CA ILE A 85 3.74 -13.95 -7.33
C ILE A 85 5.05 -14.70 -7.08
N ASP A 86 5.50 -15.45 -8.09
CA ASP A 86 6.76 -16.22 -8.03
C ASP A 86 6.88 -17.09 -6.76
N GLY A 87 5.75 -17.69 -6.34
CA GLY A 87 5.66 -18.57 -5.17
C GLY A 87 5.61 -17.85 -3.82
N ARG A 88 5.58 -16.51 -3.78
CA ARG A 88 5.50 -15.72 -2.56
C ARG A 88 4.19 -14.95 -2.46
N GLN A 89 3.57 -14.97 -1.28
CA GLN A 89 2.39 -14.16 -1.01
C GLN A 89 2.80 -12.70 -0.83
N THR A 90 2.32 -11.86 -1.73
CA THR A 90 2.59 -10.42 -1.79
C THR A 90 1.40 -9.64 -1.25
N LEU A 91 1.58 -8.35 -1.05
CA LEU A 91 0.48 -7.41 -0.79
C LEU A 91 0.65 -6.15 -1.62
N CYS A 92 -0.44 -5.68 -2.22
CA CYS A 92 -0.49 -4.35 -2.81
C CYS A 92 -1.39 -3.39 -2.03
N MET A 93 -1.04 -2.12 -2.10
CA MET A 93 -1.75 -0.98 -1.53
C MET A 93 -1.59 0.24 -2.42
N LEU A 94 -2.37 1.30 -2.22
CA LEU A 94 -2.10 2.56 -2.90
C LEU A 94 -0.70 3.04 -2.53
N ALA A 95 0.06 3.51 -3.53
CA ALA A 95 1.35 4.11 -3.27
C ALA A 95 1.14 5.41 -2.49
N ARG A 96 1.94 5.61 -1.44
CA ARG A 96 1.96 6.89 -0.75
C ARG A 96 2.50 7.95 -1.70
N ASP A 97 1.93 9.15 -1.65
CA ASP A 97 2.53 10.30 -2.30
C ASP A 97 3.93 10.50 -1.70
N GLU A 98 4.97 10.32 -2.52
CA GLU A 98 6.36 10.57 -2.12
C GLU A 98 6.60 12.08 -1.87
N GLY A 99 5.63 12.94 -2.20
CA GLY A 99 5.54 14.32 -1.75
C GLY A 99 4.95 14.45 -0.35
N LYS A 100 5.80 14.52 0.69
CA LYS A 100 5.58 15.10 2.04
C LYS A 100 4.15 15.05 2.64
N SER A 101 3.33 14.04 2.36
CA SER A 101 1.98 13.99 2.88
C SER A 101 1.95 13.29 4.24
N LYS A 102 1.69 14.07 5.29
CA LYS A 102 1.31 13.61 6.63
C LYS A 102 -0.14 13.12 6.70
N THR A 103 -0.78 12.71 5.59
CA THR A 103 -2.12 12.12 5.67
C THR A 103 -2.02 10.67 6.12
N SER A 104 -2.35 10.44 7.39
CA SER A 104 -2.45 9.15 8.03
C SER A 104 -3.69 8.41 7.54
N ASP A 105 -3.62 7.75 6.38
CA ASP A 105 -4.57 6.70 6.09
C ASP A 105 -4.29 5.52 7.02
N THR A 106 -5.02 5.46 8.13
CA THR A 106 -4.89 4.42 9.17
C THR A 106 -5.49 3.09 8.72
N SER A 107 -6.30 3.08 7.66
CA SER A 107 -6.99 1.88 7.17
C SER A 107 -6.05 0.79 6.64
N LEU A 108 -4.79 1.15 6.36
CA LEU A 108 -3.75 0.25 5.90
C LEU A 108 -2.72 -0.12 6.99
N ARG A 109 -2.89 0.37 8.23
CA ARG A 109 -2.00 0.00 9.34
C ARG A 109 -2.33 -1.40 9.81
N ARG A 110 -1.39 -2.33 9.64
CA ARG A 110 -1.47 -3.70 10.15
C ARG A 110 -0.45 -3.90 11.27
N LEU A 111 -0.87 -4.58 12.33
CA LEU A 111 -0.01 -5.06 13.40
C LEU A 111 0.11 -6.59 13.25
N TYR A 112 1.33 -7.08 13.10
CA TYR A 112 1.59 -8.53 13.16
C TYR A 112 1.84 -8.91 14.62
N ILE A 113 1.08 -9.88 15.13
CA ILE A 113 1.21 -10.40 16.48
C ILE A 113 1.65 -11.86 16.38
N GLY A 114 2.93 -12.11 16.65
CA GLY A 114 3.52 -13.45 16.63
C GLY A 114 3.49 -14.13 18.00
N ASN A 115 3.87 -15.41 18.04
CA ASN A 115 3.93 -16.24 19.26
C ASN A 115 2.61 -16.35 20.03
N LEU A 116 1.49 -16.32 19.30
CA LEU A 116 0.20 -16.59 19.90
C LEU A 116 0.07 -18.08 20.19
N SER A 117 -0.42 -18.40 21.40
CA SER A 117 -0.88 -19.75 21.71
C SER A 117 -2.01 -20.13 20.75
N PRO A 118 -2.09 -21.39 20.28
CA PRO A 118 -3.18 -21.84 19.41
C PRO A 118 -4.57 -21.73 20.06
N GLU A 119 -4.63 -21.55 21.38
CA GLU A 119 -5.86 -21.33 22.13
C GLU A 119 -6.37 -19.88 22.06
N VAL A 120 -5.54 -18.95 21.58
CA VAL A 120 -5.91 -17.54 21.47
C VAL A 120 -6.90 -17.35 20.33
N THR A 121 -8.09 -16.85 20.67
CA THR A 121 -9.14 -16.54 19.69
C THR A 121 -9.00 -15.12 19.15
N ASP A 122 -9.61 -14.86 17.99
CA ASP A 122 -9.69 -13.53 17.40
C ASP A 122 -10.32 -12.49 18.36
N GLY A 123 -11.37 -12.87 19.08
CA GLY A 123 -12.01 -12.00 20.07
C GLY A 123 -11.08 -11.60 21.22
N MET A 124 -10.27 -12.53 21.73
CA MET A 124 -9.28 -12.24 22.78
C MET A 124 -8.21 -11.24 22.31
N LEU A 125 -7.77 -11.36 21.05
CA LEU A 125 -6.82 -10.42 20.46
C LEU A 125 -7.45 -9.05 20.25
N HIS A 126 -8.67 -9.02 19.73
CA HIS A 126 -9.41 -7.80 19.49
C HIS A 126 -9.60 -7.01 20.79
N ASP A 127 -10.03 -7.69 21.86
CA ASP A 127 -10.25 -7.07 23.17
C ASP A 127 -8.94 -6.59 23.80
N TYR A 128 -7.89 -7.41 23.74
CA TYR A 128 -6.58 -7.05 24.30
C TYR A 128 -5.98 -5.84 23.58
N VAL A 129 -5.89 -5.88 22.25
CA VAL A 129 -5.37 -4.76 21.45
C VAL A 129 -6.25 -3.53 21.59
N GLY A 130 -7.58 -3.69 21.62
CA GLY A 130 -8.53 -2.62 21.84
C GLY A 130 -8.29 -1.90 23.17
N SER A 131 -8.12 -2.66 24.26
CA SER A 131 -7.84 -2.09 25.58
C SER A 131 -6.54 -1.29 25.63
N LEU A 132 -5.48 -1.78 24.97
CA LEU A 132 -4.20 -1.08 24.87
C LEU A 132 -4.31 0.22 24.08
N VAL A 133 -5.11 0.21 23.01
CA VAL A 133 -5.35 1.40 22.19
C VAL A 133 -6.09 2.47 22.99
N GLU A 134 -7.12 2.09 23.76
CA GLU A 134 -7.85 3.05 24.61
C GLU A 134 -6.95 3.63 25.72
N ALA A 135 -6.17 2.79 26.39
CA ALA A 135 -5.21 3.24 27.39
C ALA A 135 -4.19 4.23 26.81
N ALA A 136 -3.66 3.95 25.61
CA ALA A 136 -2.75 4.85 24.93
C ALA A 136 -3.40 6.19 24.56
N LYS A 137 -4.66 6.18 24.10
CA LYS A 137 -5.41 7.41 23.78
C LYS A 137 -5.55 8.30 25.02
N GLU A 138 -5.89 7.72 26.17
CA GLU A 138 -6.04 8.45 27.43
C GLU A 138 -4.72 9.05 27.90
N ALA A 139 -3.64 8.27 27.91
CA ALA A 139 -2.30 8.75 28.27
C ALA A 139 -1.83 9.91 27.39
N ILE A 140 -2.11 9.85 26.08
CA ILE A 140 -1.80 10.94 25.14
C ILE A 140 -2.65 12.18 25.45
N ALA A 141 -3.94 12.01 25.74
CA ALA A 141 -4.84 13.11 26.08
C ALA A 141 -4.40 13.83 27.36
N ASP A 142 -3.98 13.08 28.38
CA ASP A 142 -3.50 13.63 29.64
C ASP A 142 -2.17 14.37 29.48
N LEU A 143 -1.24 13.84 28.69
CA LEU A 143 0.01 14.53 28.35
C LEU A 143 -0.27 15.87 27.64
N HIS A 144 -1.24 15.88 26.71
CA HIS A 144 -1.64 17.12 26.02
C HIS A 144 -2.23 18.16 26.99
N ARG A 145 -3.08 17.74 27.95
CA ARG A 145 -3.62 18.64 28.99
C ARG A 145 -2.56 19.17 29.94
N SER A 146 -1.50 18.39 30.20
CA SER A 146 -0.40 18.78 31.08
C SER A 146 0.61 19.73 30.41
N THR A 147 0.76 19.68 29.08
CA THR A 147 1.79 20.43 28.34
C THR A 147 1.31 21.81 27.86
N PHE A 148 -0.01 22.03 27.80
CA PHE A 148 -0.62 23.28 27.34
C PHE A 148 -1.36 24.06 28.47
N LYS A 149 -1.04 23.78 29.73
CA LYS A 149 -1.46 24.56 30.90
C LYS A 149 -0.34 25.46 31.41
#